data_AF-A0A804KVJ1-F1
#
_entry.id   AF-A0A804KVJ1-F1
#
_cell.length_a   1.000
_cell.length_b   1.000
_cell.length_c   1.000
_cell.angle_alpha   90.00
_cell.angle_beta   90.00
_cell.angle_gamma   90.00
#
_symmetry.space_group_name_H-M   'P 1'
#
loop_
_entity.id
_entity.type
_entity.pdbx_description
1 polymer ?
#
loop_
_entity_poly.entity_id
_entity_poly.type
_entity_poly.pdbx_seq_one_letter_code
_entity_poly.pdbx_strand_id
1 'polypeptide(L)'
;ASNPYAEFNIFGDPFAAYQVFHAGIPVTLVPLDSTNTIPVNEEFFDVFQQQQETFEAQYCFKSLKIIRDNWFDNQFYTSYFMWDSFASGVAISIMSKADNFDGENDFAEMKYLNITVVTSNEPYGVRDGSNPFFDGRAVPKFNLEKGGVHSGHVQTGLQDPFCIVKGSDRGICQDGYTKEVAGPEAVQVLVAQEAKPNQDVHSPLNRQFFKSFLDVLNVHHPSGRFNFTTEFPFYREILYK
;
A
#
# COMPACT_ATOMS: atom_id res chain seq x y z
N ALA A 1 -5.86 1.06 19.82
CA ALA A 1 -6.25 2.05 18.79
C ALA A 1 -7.75 1.95 18.54
N SER A 2 -8.42 3.06 18.25
CA SER A 2 -9.87 3.13 17.95
C SER A 2 -10.27 2.47 16.63
N ASN A 3 -9.31 2.34 15.70
CA ASN A 3 -9.43 1.56 14.48
C ASN A 3 -8.30 0.51 14.44
N PRO A 4 -8.59 -0.77 14.71
CA PRO A 4 -7.61 -1.84 14.63
C PRO A 4 -7.57 -2.55 13.26
N TYR A 5 -8.33 -2.09 12.26
CA TYR A 5 -8.53 -2.83 11.00
C TYR A 5 -7.86 -2.18 9.80
N ALA A 6 -7.78 -0.85 9.76
CA ALA A 6 -7.30 -0.15 8.59
C ALA A 6 -5.78 -0.02 8.54
N GLU A 7 -5.23 -0.17 7.33
CA GLU A 7 -3.87 0.24 7.02
C GLU A 7 -3.81 1.78 6.93
N PHE A 8 -2.67 2.37 7.29
CA PHE A 8 -2.50 3.81 7.47
C PHE A 8 -2.87 4.65 6.24
N ASN A 9 -2.45 4.26 5.03
CA ASN A 9 -2.77 5.00 3.81
C ASN A 9 -4.27 5.00 3.50
N ILE A 10 -4.93 3.86 3.70
CA ILE A 10 -6.39 3.76 3.48
C ILE A 10 -7.15 4.48 4.60
N PHE A 11 -6.71 4.38 5.86
CA PHE A 11 -7.28 5.10 6.98
C PHE A 11 -7.15 6.62 6.85
N GLY A 12 -6.08 7.10 6.22
CA GLY A 12 -5.83 8.52 5.99
C GLY A 12 -6.94 9.20 5.16
N ASP A 13 -7.48 8.49 4.17
CA ASP A 13 -8.68 8.91 3.43
C ASP A 13 -9.45 7.72 2.84
N PRO A 14 -10.37 7.10 3.62
CA PRO A 14 -11.15 5.95 3.17
C PRO A 14 -12.04 6.28 1.97
N PHE A 15 -12.42 7.55 1.79
CA PHE A 15 -13.31 7.98 0.73
C PHE A 15 -12.57 8.13 -0.60
N ALA A 16 -11.35 8.66 -0.57
CA ALA A 16 -10.47 8.70 -1.74
C ALA A 16 -10.07 7.28 -2.15
N ALA A 17 -9.72 6.42 -1.20
CA ALA A 17 -9.45 5.02 -1.48
C ALA A 17 -10.65 4.34 -2.15
N TYR A 18 -11.85 4.44 -1.56
CA TYR A 18 -13.07 3.92 -2.18
C TYR A 18 -13.25 4.43 -3.62
N GLN A 19 -13.04 5.73 -3.87
CA GLN A 19 -13.14 6.28 -5.22
C GLN A 19 -12.13 5.65 -6.20
N VAL A 20 -10.88 5.43 -5.78
CA VAL A 20 -9.84 4.81 -6.63
C VAL A 20 -10.19 3.36 -6.96
N PHE A 21 -10.57 2.57 -5.95
CA PHE A 21 -10.95 1.17 -6.13
C PHE A 21 -12.17 1.01 -7.03
N HIS A 22 -13.11 1.96 -6.98
CA HIS A 22 -14.34 1.94 -7.77
C HIS A 22 -14.27 2.78 -9.07
N ALA A 23 -13.09 3.25 -9.49
CA ALA A 23 -12.95 4.11 -10.67
C ALA A 23 -13.10 3.37 -12.01
N GLY A 24 -13.14 2.03 -12.01
CA GLY A 24 -13.21 1.23 -13.23
C GLY A 24 -11.88 1.13 -13.99
N ILE A 25 -10.76 1.54 -13.38
CA ILE A 25 -9.41 1.31 -13.88
C ILE A 25 -8.81 0.06 -13.22
N PRO A 26 -7.92 -0.69 -13.88
CA PRO A 26 -7.20 -1.79 -13.25
C PRO A 26 -6.39 -1.29 -12.05
N VAL A 27 -6.59 -1.90 -10.89
CA VAL A 27 -5.86 -1.60 -9.65
C VAL A 27 -5.09 -2.85 -9.22
N THR A 28 -3.83 -2.65 -8.82
CA THR A 28 -3.04 -3.65 -8.09
C THR A 28 -2.87 -3.19 -6.65
N LEU A 29 -3.24 -4.04 -5.69
CA LEU A 29 -3.08 -3.78 -4.26
C LEU A 29 -1.90 -4.59 -3.72
N VAL A 30 -1.01 -3.91 -2.99
CA VAL A 30 0.07 -4.52 -2.20
C VAL A 30 -0.26 -4.29 -0.72
N PRO A 31 -0.95 -5.24 -0.06
CA PRO A 31 -1.45 -5.08 1.30
C PRO A 31 -0.37 -5.38 2.35
N LEU A 32 -0.68 -5.05 3.62
CA LEU A 32 0.18 -5.39 4.75
C LEU A 32 0.44 -6.89 4.85
N ASP A 33 -0.55 -7.74 4.57
CA ASP A 33 -0.41 -9.20 4.54
C ASP A 33 0.77 -9.64 3.67
N SER A 34 0.93 -9.01 2.50
CA SER A 34 2.05 -9.29 1.60
C SER A 34 3.35 -8.72 2.12
N THR A 35 3.37 -7.44 2.52
CA THR A 35 4.61 -6.80 2.97
C THR A 35 5.14 -7.41 4.27
N ASN A 36 4.27 -7.94 5.12
CA ASN A 36 4.63 -8.65 6.36
C ASN A 36 5.44 -9.93 6.08
N THR A 37 5.41 -10.45 4.85
CA THR A 37 6.21 -11.61 4.44
C THR A 37 7.62 -11.24 3.98
N ILE A 38 7.98 -9.96 3.91
CA ILE A 38 9.29 -9.45 3.47
C ILE A 38 9.89 -8.44 4.47
N PRO A 39 10.11 -8.84 5.74
CA PRO A 39 10.81 -7.97 6.69
C PRO A 39 12.25 -7.73 6.23
N VAL A 40 12.73 -6.51 6.49
CA VAL A 40 14.17 -6.21 6.40
C VAL A 40 14.86 -6.94 7.55
N ASN A 41 15.51 -8.06 7.27
CA ASN A 41 16.26 -8.81 8.28
C ASN A 41 17.72 -8.34 8.38
N GLU A 42 18.45 -8.87 9.36
CA GLU A 42 19.85 -8.55 9.61
C GLU A 42 20.72 -8.94 8.40
N GLU A 43 20.48 -10.11 7.79
CA GLU A 43 21.26 -10.55 6.63
C GLU A 43 21.11 -9.61 5.43
N PHE A 44 19.89 -9.17 5.10
CA PHE A 44 19.69 -8.16 4.04
C PHE A 44 20.40 -6.86 4.38
N PHE A 45 20.28 -6.39 5.61
CA PHE A 45 20.90 -5.14 6.04
C PHE A 45 22.42 -5.19 5.93
N ASP A 46 23.04 -6.30 6.33
CA ASP A 46 24.49 -6.51 6.24
C ASP A 46 24.98 -6.61 4.80
N VAL A 47 24.25 -7.32 3.93
CA VAL A 47 24.57 -7.38 2.50
C VAL A 47 24.46 -6.00 1.87
N PHE A 48 23.40 -5.24 2.17
CA PHE A 48 23.27 -3.87 1.66
C PHE A 48 24.37 -2.96 2.21
N GLN A 49 24.81 -3.14 3.46
CA GLN A 49 25.95 -2.41 4.00
C GLN A 49 27.23 -2.68 3.23
N GLN A 50 27.44 -3.91 2.74
CA GLN A 50 28.63 -4.30 1.98
C GLN A 50 28.55 -3.93 0.50
N GLN A 51 27.34 -3.83 -0.06
CA GLN A 51 27.08 -3.59 -1.49
C GLN A 51 26.54 -2.18 -1.75
N GLN A 52 27.44 -1.20 -1.77
CA GLN A 52 27.14 0.21 -2.01
C GLN A 52 28.05 0.79 -3.12
N GLU A 53 28.08 0.12 -4.26
CA GLU A 53 28.95 0.41 -5.40
C GLU A 53 28.64 1.75 -6.08
N THR A 54 27.40 2.25 -5.94
CA THR A 54 26.92 3.50 -6.54
C THR A 54 26.54 4.53 -5.47
N PHE A 55 26.38 5.80 -5.87
CA PHE A 55 25.91 6.85 -4.95
C PHE A 55 24.45 6.65 -4.54
N GLU A 56 23.64 6.09 -5.44
CA GLU A 56 22.25 5.72 -5.21
C GLU A 56 22.16 4.65 -4.13
N ALA A 57 22.97 3.59 -4.23
CA ALA A 57 23.06 2.54 -3.21
C ALA A 57 23.50 3.11 -1.85
N GLN A 58 24.51 3.98 -1.83
CA GLN A 58 24.99 4.64 -0.61
C GLN A 58 23.92 5.52 0.04
N TYR A 59 23.18 6.29 -0.76
CA TYR A 59 22.08 7.13 -0.27
C TYR A 59 20.95 6.29 0.30
N CYS A 60 20.50 5.26 -0.43
CA CYS A 60 19.44 4.37 0.02
C CYS A 60 19.82 3.63 1.30
N PHE A 61 21.04 3.09 1.38
CA PHE A 61 21.52 2.44 2.61
C PHE A 61 21.59 3.42 3.78
N LYS A 62 22.11 4.64 3.56
CA LYS A 62 22.17 5.66 4.61
C LYS A 62 20.78 6.03 5.13
N SER A 63 19.79 6.16 4.25
CA SER A 63 18.40 6.41 4.64
C SER A 63 17.82 5.25 5.45
N LEU A 64 18.02 4.00 5.02
CA LEU A 64 17.59 2.82 5.76
C LEU A 64 18.27 2.73 7.13
N LYS A 65 19.56 3.04 7.21
CA LYS A 65 20.32 3.05 8.45
C LYS A 65 19.81 4.10 9.43
N ILE A 66 19.47 5.30 8.96
CA ILE A 66 18.84 6.33 9.82
C ILE A 66 17.53 5.80 10.40
N ILE A 67 16.70 5.14 9.58
CA ILE A 67 15.45 4.53 10.06
C ILE A 67 15.75 3.47 11.12
N ARG A 68 16.67 2.52 10.86
CA ARG A 68 17.09 1.50 11.82
C ARG A 68 17.56 2.09 13.15
N ASP A 69 18.47 3.07 13.08
CA ASP A 69 19.11 3.66 14.26
C ASP A 69 18.14 4.47 15.13
N ASN A 70 16.99 4.88 14.57
CA ASN A 70 15.92 5.60 15.27
C ASN A 70 14.65 4.76 15.43
N TRP A 71 14.67 3.46 15.08
CA TRP A 71 13.50 2.61 15.18
C TRP A 71 13.20 2.30 16.64
N PHE A 72 11.92 2.30 16.99
CA PHE A 72 11.50 2.03 18.35
C PHE A 72 11.71 0.54 18.70
N ASP A 73 12.02 0.27 19.97
CA ASP A 73 11.98 -1.05 20.60
C ASP A 73 12.99 -2.13 20.13
N ASN A 74 14.12 -1.77 19.51
CA ASN A 74 15.15 -2.73 19.02
C ASN A 74 14.60 -3.84 18.09
N GLN A 75 13.38 -3.68 17.57
CA GLN A 75 12.66 -4.68 16.77
C GLN A 75 12.67 -4.34 15.27
N PHE A 76 13.58 -3.48 14.82
CA PHE A 76 13.66 -3.07 13.41
C PHE A 76 13.65 -4.28 12.47
N TYR A 77 14.48 -5.29 12.74
CA TYR A 77 14.61 -6.45 11.85
C TYR A 77 13.38 -7.37 11.80
N THR A 78 12.41 -7.15 12.69
CA THR A 78 11.17 -7.93 12.75
C THR A 78 9.92 -7.10 12.48
N SER A 79 10.04 -5.77 12.35
CA SER A 79 8.89 -4.85 12.25
C SER A 79 9.01 -3.78 11.17
N TYR A 80 10.18 -3.63 10.54
CA TYR A 80 10.34 -2.76 9.37
C TYR A 80 10.27 -3.56 8.07
N PHE A 81 9.44 -3.06 7.16
CA PHE A 81 9.23 -3.64 5.84
C PHE A 81 9.44 -2.56 4.79
N MET A 82 9.95 -2.91 3.61
CA MET A 82 10.13 -1.94 2.52
C MET A 82 8.83 -1.75 1.72
N TRP A 83 7.73 -1.38 2.39
CA TRP A 83 6.37 -1.32 1.83
C TRP A 83 6.32 -0.69 0.43
N ASP A 84 6.75 0.57 0.33
CA ASP A 84 6.65 1.35 -0.91
C ASP A 84 7.63 0.88 -1.99
N SER A 85 8.82 0.43 -1.58
CA SER A 85 9.80 -0.11 -2.52
C SER A 85 9.35 -1.44 -3.10
N PHE A 86 8.73 -2.30 -2.28
CA PHE A 86 8.15 -3.56 -2.71
C PHE A 86 6.97 -3.32 -3.66
N ALA A 87 6.09 -2.36 -3.35
CA ALA A 87 5.02 -1.94 -4.26
C ALA A 87 5.57 -1.46 -5.62
N SER A 88 6.65 -0.67 -5.61
CA SER A 88 7.34 -0.25 -6.84
C SER A 88 7.91 -1.43 -7.63
N GLY A 89 8.51 -2.40 -6.92
CA GLY A 89 8.99 -3.64 -7.54
C GLY A 89 7.88 -4.45 -8.19
N VAL A 90 6.76 -4.63 -7.49
CA VAL A 90 5.57 -5.31 -8.01
C VAL A 90 5.09 -4.61 -9.29
N ALA A 91 4.95 -3.29 -9.27
CA ALA A 91 4.52 -2.52 -10.44
C ALA A 91 5.48 -2.67 -11.63
N ILE A 92 6.80 -2.49 -11.41
CA ILE A 92 7.81 -2.62 -12.48
C ILE A 92 7.80 -4.03 -13.08
N SER A 93 7.68 -5.08 -12.26
CA SER A 93 7.65 -6.46 -12.73
C SER A 93 6.42 -6.79 -13.57
N ILE A 94 5.27 -6.17 -13.27
CA ILE A 94 4.07 -6.30 -14.10
C ILE A 94 4.28 -5.57 -15.43
N MET A 95 4.72 -4.31 -15.38
CA MET A 95 4.87 -3.44 -16.57
C MET A 95 5.99 -3.89 -17.52
N SER A 96 7.03 -4.57 -17.03
CA SER A 96 8.16 -5.01 -17.85
C SER A 96 7.85 -6.22 -18.73
N LYS A 97 6.76 -6.94 -18.44
CA LYS A 97 6.32 -8.11 -19.19
C LYS A 97 5.30 -7.71 -20.25
N ALA A 98 5.64 -7.95 -21.52
CA ALA A 98 4.68 -7.82 -22.61
C ALA A 98 3.55 -8.85 -22.46
N ASP A 99 2.32 -8.47 -22.82
CA ASP A 99 1.13 -9.34 -22.80
C ASP A 99 0.80 -9.96 -21.43
N ASN A 100 1.20 -9.31 -20.33
CA ASN A 100 0.96 -9.78 -18.96
C ASN A 100 -0.44 -9.42 -18.44
N PHE A 101 -1.47 -9.93 -19.10
CA PHE A 101 -2.87 -9.62 -18.77
C PHE A 101 -3.31 -10.18 -17.40
N ASP A 102 -2.70 -11.27 -16.96
CA ASP A 102 -3.01 -11.92 -15.67
C ASP A 102 -2.23 -11.33 -14.49
N GLY A 103 -1.32 -10.38 -14.77
CA GLY A 103 -0.56 -9.68 -13.75
C GLY A 103 0.50 -10.53 -13.05
N GLU A 104 1.11 -11.47 -13.76
CA GLU A 104 2.23 -12.26 -13.26
C GLU A 104 3.36 -11.38 -12.71
N ASN A 105 3.96 -11.79 -11.61
CA ASN A 105 4.96 -11.01 -10.91
C ASN A 105 6.17 -11.84 -10.49
N ASP A 106 7.37 -11.27 -10.60
CA ASP A 106 8.62 -11.96 -10.22
C ASP A 106 8.84 -11.96 -8.70
N PHE A 107 8.23 -11.00 -8.00
CA PHE A 107 8.50 -10.70 -6.61
C PHE A 107 7.35 -11.09 -5.67
N ALA A 108 6.14 -11.26 -6.19
CA ALA A 108 4.97 -11.58 -5.40
C ALA A 108 4.12 -12.69 -6.04
N GLU A 109 3.43 -13.46 -5.21
CA GLU A 109 2.30 -14.27 -5.66
C GLU A 109 1.07 -13.38 -5.82
N MET A 110 0.40 -13.45 -6.97
CA MET A 110 -0.67 -12.53 -7.33
C MET A 110 -1.99 -13.28 -7.42
N LYS A 111 -3.07 -12.65 -6.94
CA LYS A 111 -4.41 -13.24 -6.98
C LYS A 111 -5.47 -12.16 -7.16
N TYR A 112 -6.44 -12.41 -8.04
CA TYR A 112 -7.63 -11.57 -8.12
C TYR A 112 -8.57 -11.86 -6.95
N LEU A 113 -8.92 -10.81 -6.22
CA LEU A 113 -9.87 -10.84 -5.11
C LEU A 113 -11.00 -9.85 -5.36
N ASN A 114 -12.18 -10.19 -4.86
CA ASN A 114 -13.34 -9.32 -4.85
C ASN A 114 -13.35 -8.56 -3.53
N ILE A 115 -12.99 -7.28 -3.55
CA ILE A 115 -12.84 -6.46 -2.35
C ILE A 115 -13.64 -5.18 -2.42
N THR A 116 -13.84 -4.54 -1.28
CA THR A 116 -14.32 -3.15 -1.18
C THR A 116 -13.56 -2.43 -0.05
N VAL A 117 -13.67 -1.10 -0.02
CA VAL A 117 -13.17 -0.27 1.08
C VAL A 117 -14.35 0.08 1.99
N VAL A 118 -14.28 -0.31 3.26
CA VAL A 118 -15.25 0.10 4.27
C VAL A 118 -15.07 1.60 4.52
N THR A 119 -16.11 2.40 4.31
CA THR A 119 -16.03 3.87 4.47
C THR A 119 -16.78 4.39 5.67
N SER A 120 -17.51 3.54 6.40
CA SER A 120 -18.32 3.92 7.56
C SER A 120 -18.70 2.70 8.40
N ASN A 121 -19.25 2.95 9.58
CA ASN A 121 -19.51 1.94 10.61
C ASN A 121 -20.99 1.80 10.94
N GLU A 122 -21.40 0.58 11.29
CA GLU A 122 -22.76 0.33 11.80
C GLU A 122 -23.04 1.10 13.10
N PRO A 123 -24.30 1.48 13.37
CA PRO A 123 -25.48 1.20 12.56
C PRO A 123 -25.58 2.12 11.34
N TYR A 124 -25.97 1.56 10.20
CA TYR A 124 -26.17 2.32 8.96
C TYR A 124 -27.46 3.16 9.01
N GLY A 125 -27.45 4.27 8.30
CA GLY A 125 -28.53 5.27 8.27
C GLY A 125 -28.43 6.35 9.35
N VAL A 126 -27.43 6.25 10.25
CA VAL A 126 -27.18 7.29 11.26
C VAL A 126 -26.79 8.60 10.59
N ARG A 127 -27.31 9.71 11.12
CA ARG A 127 -27.00 11.08 10.69
C ARG A 127 -26.51 11.89 11.88
N ASP A 128 -25.23 11.76 12.16
CA ASP A 128 -24.55 12.49 13.23
C ASP A 128 -23.59 13.57 12.70
N GLY A 129 -23.55 13.76 11.37
CA GLY A 129 -22.70 14.74 10.70
C GLY A 129 -21.27 14.26 10.40
N SER A 130 -20.88 13.05 10.83
CA SER A 130 -19.52 12.54 10.62
C SER A 130 -19.21 12.15 9.18
N ASN A 131 -20.24 11.74 8.42
CA ASN A 131 -20.05 11.06 7.15
C ASN A 131 -20.15 11.99 5.92
N PRO A 132 -19.04 12.32 5.23
CA PRO A 132 -19.02 13.31 4.15
C PRO A 132 -19.74 12.86 2.87
N PHE A 133 -20.04 11.56 2.71
CA PHE A 133 -20.88 11.08 1.62
C PHE A 133 -22.33 11.50 1.77
N PHE A 134 -22.81 11.73 2.98
CA PHE A 134 -24.23 11.97 3.29
C PHE A 134 -24.49 13.32 3.97
N ASP A 135 -23.56 13.82 4.80
CA ASP A 135 -23.76 15.02 5.59
C ASP A 135 -23.98 16.26 4.71
N GLY A 136 -24.95 17.09 5.11
CA GLY A 136 -25.32 18.32 4.39
C GLY A 136 -25.83 18.12 2.95
N ARG A 137 -26.09 16.89 2.49
CA ARG A 137 -26.41 16.60 1.08
C ARG A 137 -27.86 16.14 0.87
N ALA A 138 -28.53 16.72 -0.14
CA ALA A 138 -29.84 16.24 -0.60
C ALA A 138 -29.73 14.88 -1.30
N VAL A 139 -28.70 14.73 -2.15
CA VAL A 139 -28.33 13.50 -2.86
C VAL A 139 -26.94 13.07 -2.38
N PRO A 140 -26.77 11.82 -1.89
CA PRO A 140 -25.47 11.33 -1.42
C PRO A 140 -24.41 11.37 -2.53
N LYS A 141 -23.14 11.53 -2.15
CA LYS A 141 -22.02 11.45 -3.09
C LYS A 141 -22.02 10.08 -3.75
N PHE A 142 -21.69 10.02 -5.04
CA PHE A 142 -21.71 8.79 -5.87
C PHE A 142 -23.06 8.08 -5.95
N ASN A 143 -24.17 8.77 -5.64
CA ASN A 143 -25.51 8.18 -5.58
C ASN A 143 -25.59 6.96 -4.64
N LEU A 144 -24.78 6.95 -3.57
CA LEU A 144 -24.80 5.89 -2.57
C LEU A 144 -26.16 5.77 -1.89
N GLU A 145 -26.53 4.55 -1.56
CA GLU A 145 -27.81 4.24 -0.93
C GLU A 145 -27.88 4.81 0.50
N LYS A 146 -28.93 5.58 0.80
CA LYS A 146 -29.21 6.06 2.16
C LYS A 146 -29.61 4.86 3.03
N GLY A 147 -28.92 4.68 4.16
CA GLY A 147 -29.10 3.49 4.99
C GLY A 147 -28.34 2.25 4.49
N GLY A 148 -27.63 2.36 3.36
CA GLY A 148 -26.72 1.30 2.88
C GLY A 148 -25.40 1.26 3.64
N VAL A 149 -24.53 0.33 3.25
CA VAL A 149 -23.27 -0.01 3.95
C VAL A 149 -22.25 1.14 4.08
N HIS A 150 -22.41 2.20 3.30
CA HIS A 150 -21.58 3.41 3.36
C HIS A 150 -22.21 4.54 4.19
N SER A 151 -23.43 4.35 4.69
CA SER A 151 -24.27 5.37 5.34
C SER A 151 -24.18 5.34 6.87
N GLY A 152 -23.02 4.99 7.43
CA GLY A 152 -22.81 4.88 8.88
C GLY A 152 -22.04 6.05 9.50
N HIS A 153 -21.66 5.90 10.77
CA HIS A 153 -20.73 6.80 11.46
C HIS A 153 -19.32 6.65 10.87
N VAL A 154 -18.59 7.76 10.77
CA VAL A 154 -17.20 7.80 10.30
C VAL A 154 -16.33 8.29 11.43
N GLN A 155 -15.25 7.59 11.72
CA GLN A 155 -14.35 7.98 12.79
C GLN A 155 -13.84 9.41 12.58
N THR A 156 -14.08 10.28 13.56
CA THR A 156 -13.75 11.71 13.49
C THR A 156 -12.40 12.06 14.13
N GLY A 157 -11.78 11.11 14.83
CA GLY A 157 -10.47 11.26 15.45
C GLY A 157 -10.02 10.02 16.21
N LEU A 158 -8.77 10.00 16.68
CA LEU A 158 -8.21 8.83 17.39
C LEU A 158 -8.92 8.53 18.71
N GLN A 159 -9.52 9.54 19.34
CA GLN A 159 -10.27 9.41 20.61
C GLN A 159 -11.79 9.48 20.39
N ASP A 160 -12.26 9.19 19.17
CA ASP A 160 -13.70 9.19 18.89
C ASP A 160 -14.44 8.23 19.85
N PRO A 161 -15.35 8.75 20.71
CA PRO A 161 -16.03 7.94 21.70
C PRO A 161 -16.98 6.92 21.08
N PHE A 162 -17.43 7.12 19.83
CA PHE A 162 -18.20 6.12 19.10
C PHE A 162 -17.35 4.88 18.83
N CYS A 163 -16.08 5.08 18.48
CA CYS A 163 -15.17 4.02 18.07
C CYS A 163 -14.50 3.28 19.24
N ILE A 164 -14.78 3.64 20.49
CA ILE A 164 -14.11 3.09 21.67
C ILE A 164 -15.10 2.35 22.56
N VAL A 165 -14.77 1.11 22.94
CA VAL A 165 -15.53 0.36 23.94
C VAL A 165 -15.23 0.91 25.34
N LYS A 166 -16.24 1.45 26.03
CA LYS A 166 -16.07 1.95 27.41
C LYS A 166 -15.52 0.87 28.33
N GLY A 167 -14.41 1.18 29.00
CA GLY A 167 -13.72 0.26 29.91
C GLY A 167 -12.81 -0.76 29.23
N SER A 168 -12.46 -0.57 27.95
CA SER A 168 -11.54 -1.41 27.18
C SER A 168 -10.63 -0.57 26.30
N ASP A 169 -9.44 -1.08 25.99
CA ASP A 169 -8.50 -0.48 25.03
C ASP A 169 -8.83 -0.84 23.56
N ARG A 170 -9.97 -1.51 23.34
CA ARG A 170 -10.40 -2.02 22.03
C ARG A 170 -11.19 -0.99 21.24
N GLY A 171 -10.72 -0.71 20.03
CA GLY A 171 -11.46 0.02 19.01
C GLY A 171 -12.43 -0.84 18.22
N ILE A 172 -13.51 -0.23 17.70
CA ILE A 172 -14.55 -0.93 16.93
C ILE A 172 -14.73 -0.40 15.50
N CYS A 173 -14.23 0.79 15.20
CA CYS A 173 -14.38 1.37 13.88
C CYS A 173 -13.48 0.68 12.85
N GLN A 174 -13.98 0.58 11.63
CA GLN A 174 -13.43 -0.16 10.49
C GLN A 174 -13.31 0.70 9.24
N ASP A 175 -13.56 2.01 9.32
CA ASP A 175 -13.32 2.91 8.19
C ASP A 175 -11.88 2.78 7.70
N GLY A 176 -11.73 2.61 6.39
CA GLY A 176 -10.46 2.30 5.72
C GLY A 176 -10.08 0.82 5.69
N TYR A 177 -10.88 -0.09 6.25
CA TYR A 177 -10.63 -1.52 6.12
C TYR A 177 -10.91 -1.99 4.69
N THR A 178 -9.93 -2.67 4.08
CA THR A 178 -10.10 -3.37 2.79
C THR A 178 -10.61 -4.78 3.07
N LYS A 179 -11.82 -5.08 2.60
CA LYS A 179 -12.55 -6.31 2.96
C LYS A 179 -12.94 -7.10 1.72
N GLU A 180 -12.69 -8.41 1.75
CA GLU A 180 -13.25 -9.33 0.76
C GLU A 180 -14.78 -9.43 0.91
N VAL A 181 -15.48 -9.26 -0.20
CA VAL A 181 -16.95 -9.27 -0.26
C VAL A 181 -17.44 -9.93 -1.53
N ALA A 182 -18.66 -10.49 -1.49
CA ALA A 182 -19.29 -11.16 -2.62
C ALA A 182 -20.50 -10.38 -3.19
N GLY A 183 -20.82 -9.22 -2.60
CA GLY A 183 -21.97 -8.41 -2.97
C GLY A 183 -21.71 -7.47 -4.14
N PRO A 184 -22.72 -6.66 -4.52
CA PRO A 184 -22.62 -5.68 -5.61
C PRO A 184 -21.56 -4.59 -5.37
N GLU A 185 -21.12 -4.42 -4.14
CA GLU A 185 -20.04 -3.51 -3.73
C GLU A 185 -18.63 -4.07 -4.01
N ALA A 186 -18.51 -5.34 -4.43
CA ALA A 186 -17.24 -5.93 -4.80
C ALA A 186 -16.66 -5.30 -6.06
N VAL A 187 -15.37 -4.96 -6.01
CA VAL A 187 -14.54 -4.72 -7.19
C VAL A 187 -13.46 -5.80 -7.27
N GLN A 188 -13.24 -6.30 -8.48
CA GLN A 188 -12.18 -7.29 -8.72
C GLN A 188 -10.84 -6.55 -8.81
N VAL A 189 -9.90 -6.90 -7.94
CA VAL A 189 -8.59 -6.25 -7.80
C VAL A 189 -7.50 -7.31 -7.82
N LEU A 190 -6.40 -7.02 -8.50
CA LEU A 190 -5.21 -7.86 -8.44
C LEU A 190 -4.47 -7.59 -7.12
N VAL A 191 -4.32 -8.60 -6.27
CA VAL A 191 -3.73 -8.44 -4.93
C VAL A 191 -2.45 -9.26 -4.83
N ALA A 192 -1.35 -8.64 -4.43
CA ALA A 192 -0.14 -9.34 -4.00
C ALA A 192 -0.46 -10.07 -2.68
N GLN A 193 -0.33 -11.40 -2.67
CA GLN A 193 -0.65 -12.23 -1.51
C GLN A 193 0.56 -12.32 -0.58
N GLU A 194 1.72 -12.65 -1.13
CA GLU A 194 2.96 -12.85 -0.40
C GLU A 194 4.18 -12.58 -1.29
N ALA A 195 5.30 -12.23 -0.67
CA ALA A 195 6.56 -12.03 -1.35
C ALA A 195 7.23 -13.37 -1.64
N LYS A 196 7.65 -13.56 -2.90
CA LYS A 196 8.30 -14.79 -3.35
C LYS A 196 9.67 -14.96 -2.71
N PRO A 197 10.04 -16.21 -2.33
CA PRO A 197 11.39 -16.50 -1.87
C PRO A 197 12.40 -16.24 -2.98
N ASN A 198 13.65 -15.97 -2.60
CA ASN A 198 14.73 -15.94 -3.59
C ASN A 198 14.91 -17.33 -4.20
N GLN A 199 15.06 -17.38 -5.52
CA GLN A 199 15.29 -18.64 -6.25
C GLN A 199 16.65 -19.25 -5.94
N ASP A 200 17.64 -18.44 -5.56
CA ASP A 200 18.93 -18.91 -5.08
C ASP A 200 18.87 -19.23 -3.57
N VAL A 201 18.75 -20.53 -3.26
CA VAL A 201 18.67 -21.05 -1.89
C VAL A 201 19.96 -20.85 -1.08
N HIS A 202 21.07 -20.50 -1.71
CA HIS A 202 22.34 -20.21 -1.05
C HIS A 202 22.57 -18.72 -0.83
N SER A 203 21.72 -17.86 -1.38
CA SER A 203 21.82 -16.42 -1.20
C SER A 203 21.49 -16.04 0.25
N PRO A 204 22.23 -15.10 0.86
CA PRO A 204 21.83 -14.50 2.14
C PRO A 204 20.55 -13.67 2.03
N LEU A 205 20.12 -13.33 0.81
CA LEU A 205 18.90 -12.57 0.55
C LEU A 205 17.72 -13.53 0.40
N ASN A 206 16.82 -13.57 1.37
CA ASN A 206 15.73 -14.55 1.44
C ASN A 206 14.54 -14.28 0.50
N ARG A 207 14.48 -13.12 -0.15
CA ARG A 207 13.39 -12.72 -1.05
C ARG A 207 13.92 -12.30 -2.41
N GLN A 208 13.20 -12.70 -3.46
CA GLN A 208 13.57 -12.39 -4.85
C GLN A 208 13.65 -10.87 -5.08
N PHE A 209 12.75 -10.12 -4.44
CA PHE A 209 12.76 -8.66 -4.49
C PHE A 209 14.07 -8.07 -3.96
N PHE A 210 14.54 -8.50 -2.78
CA PHE A 210 15.76 -7.96 -2.18
C PHE A 210 16.99 -8.15 -3.07
N LYS A 211 17.11 -9.33 -3.70
CA LYS A 211 18.16 -9.57 -4.68
C LYS A 211 18.08 -8.59 -5.84
N SER A 212 16.93 -8.50 -6.50
CA SER A 212 16.76 -7.59 -7.63
C SER A 212 16.95 -6.12 -7.26
N PHE A 213 16.52 -5.73 -6.06
CA PHE A 213 16.65 -4.36 -5.55
C PHE A 213 18.12 -3.97 -5.40
N LEU A 214 18.94 -4.81 -4.76
CA LEU A 214 20.36 -4.55 -4.59
C LEU A 214 21.13 -4.65 -5.91
N ASP A 215 20.80 -5.62 -6.76
CA ASP A 215 21.43 -5.75 -8.08
C ASP A 215 21.24 -4.45 -8.89
N VAL A 216 20.00 -3.92 -8.95
CA VAL A 216 19.68 -2.70 -9.70
C VAL A 216 20.36 -1.47 -9.12
N LEU A 217 20.37 -1.31 -7.80
CA LEU A 217 21.04 -0.17 -7.16
C LEU A 217 22.55 -0.15 -7.42
N ASN A 218 23.18 -1.31 -7.58
CA ASN A 218 24.63 -1.41 -7.76
C ASN A 218 25.09 -1.43 -9.23
N VAL A 219 24.20 -1.28 -10.21
CA VAL A 219 24.60 -1.18 -11.63
C VAL A 219 25.31 0.16 -11.89
N HIS A 220 26.63 0.13 -12.14
CA HIS A 220 27.43 1.32 -12.46
C HIS A 220 27.06 2.06 -13.75
N HIS A 221 26.30 1.42 -14.65
CA HIS A 221 25.80 2.06 -15.86
C HIS A 221 24.39 2.61 -15.63
N PRO A 222 24.17 3.94 -15.72
CA PRO A 222 22.83 4.49 -15.63
C PRO A 222 22.00 3.98 -16.83
N SER A 223 21.17 2.97 -16.58
CA SER A 223 20.15 2.50 -17.53
C SER A 223 18.94 3.44 -17.52
N GLY A 224 18.69 4.12 -16.41
CA GLY A 224 17.70 5.19 -16.29
C GLY A 224 18.24 6.50 -16.84
N ARG A 225 18.24 6.69 -18.17
CA ARG A 225 18.28 8.05 -18.71
C ARG A 225 16.90 8.66 -18.51
N PHE A 226 16.66 9.21 -17.31
CA PHE A 226 15.46 10.00 -17.07
C PHE A 226 15.51 11.23 -17.98
N ASN A 227 14.81 11.14 -19.10
CA ASN A 227 14.74 12.20 -20.07
C ASN A 227 13.32 12.78 -20.01
N PHE A 228 13.19 13.94 -19.38
CA PHE A 228 11.91 14.65 -19.25
C PHE A 228 11.17 14.82 -20.59
N THR A 229 11.88 14.91 -21.73
CA THR A 229 11.25 15.00 -23.05
C THR A 229 10.71 13.67 -23.61
N THR A 230 11.19 12.52 -23.14
CA THR A 230 10.66 11.20 -23.52
C THR A 230 9.62 10.68 -22.54
N GLU A 231 9.79 10.97 -21.24
CA GLU A 231 8.89 10.47 -20.20
C GLU A 231 7.59 11.27 -20.10
N PHE A 232 7.61 12.56 -20.47
CA PHE A 232 6.41 13.39 -20.52
C PHE A 232 6.24 14.05 -21.90
N PRO A 233 5.96 13.26 -22.95
CA PRO A 233 5.90 13.78 -24.32
C PRO A 233 4.82 14.87 -24.51
N PHE A 234 3.83 14.91 -23.61
CA PHE A 234 2.72 15.87 -23.63
C PHE A 234 2.95 17.13 -22.75
N TYR A 235 4.04 17.24 -22.00
CA TYR A 235 4.35 18.37 -21.09
C TYR A 235 5.34 19.39 -21.68
N ARG A 236 5.38 19.51 -23.01
CA ARG A 236 6.37 20.34 -23.73
C ARG A 236 6.28 21.85 -23.48
N GLU A 237 5.21 22.38 -22.88
CA GLU A 237 4.91 23.83 -22.94
C GLU A 237 5.30 24.67 -21.72
N ILE A 238 5.76 24.10 -20.61
CA ILE A 238 5.95 24.88 -19.36
C ILE A 238 7.43 25.19 -19.04
N LEU A 239 8.39 24.47 -19.62
CA LEU A 239 9.81 24.58 -19.23
C LEU A 239 10.67 25.54 -20.06
N TYR A 240 10.09 26.22 -21.07
CA TYR A 240 10.79 27.19 -21.92
C TYR A 240 10.16 28.61 -21.86
N LYS A 241 9.80 29.08 -20.67
CA LYS A 241 9.52 30.50 -20.42
C LYS A 241 10.63 31.16 -19.63
#